data_AF-A0A2U1B2W6-F1
#
_entry.id   AF-A0A2U1B2W6-F1
#
_cell.length_a   1.000
_cell.length_b   1.000
_cell.length_c   1.000
_cell.angle_alpha   90.00
_cell.angle_beta   90.00
_cell.angle_gamma   90.00
#
_symmetry.space_group_name_H-M   'P 1'
#
loop_
_entity.id
_entity.type
_entity.pdbx_description
1 polymer ?
#
loop_
_entity_poly.entity_id
_entity_poly.type
_entity_poly.pdbx_seq_one_letter_code
_entity_poly.pdbx_strand_id
1 'polypeptide(L)'
;MKYIILNKPYEVLTQFTDEEGRATLKDFVPVPDIYPVGRLDYDSEGLVLLTDDKALQHRLSDPKFKIEKTYWVQVDGIPTAEALEELRRGVMIKNTKTASAKASLLAEEPLVWERSKPIRFRKDIPTSWVEIKISQGMNRQVRRMTAAVGFPTLRLIRPAIGPLSLGEMQPGEYRELTAEEVDKLKSLTAGSSFGTGSRPKGLGGSPKRPSGAPKSKGGRHYDSRNNSSRRKRSDR
;
A
#
# COMPACT_ATOMS: atom_id res chain seq x y z
N MET A 1 -0.29 -19.32 -18.00
CA MET A 1 -0.24 -18.15 -17.12
C MET A 1 1.20 -17.68 -17.11
N LYS A 2 1.41 -16.39 -17.37
CA LYS A 2 2.71 -15.75 -17.37
C LYS A 2 2.80 -14.84 -16.16
N TYR A 3 3.93 -14.89 -15.46
CA TYR A 3 4.22 -13.99 -14.36
C TYR A 3 5.60 -13.42 -14.58
N ILE A 4 5.67 -12.11 -14.78
CA ILE A 4 6.90 -11.40 -15.15
C ILE A 4 7.11 -10.27 -14.18
N ILE A 5 8.35 -10.04 -13.78
CA ILE A 5 8.74 -8.78 -13.18
C ILE A 5 9.55 -7.96 -14.16
N LEU A 6 9.31 -6.67 -14.16
CA LEU A 6 10.06 -5.66 -14.91
C LEU A 6 10.71 -4.71 -13.91
N ASN A 7 11.99 -4.40 -14.09
CA ASN A 7 12.57 -3.20 -13.52
C ASN A 7 12.17 -1.99 -14.38
N LYS A 8 11.05 -1.34 -14.04
CA LYS A 8 10.50 -0.25 -14.84
C LYS A 8 11.44 0.96 -14.79
N PRO A 9 11.93 1.47 -15.95
CA PRO A 9 12.75 2.67 -15.98
C PRO A 9 12.00 3.95 -15.57
N TYR A 10 12.78 4.99 -15.29
CA TYR A 10 12.29 6.34 -15.08
C TYR A 10 11.65 6.89 -16.37
N GLU A 11 10.58 7.68 -16.25
CA GLU A 11 9.85 8.28 -17.40
C GLU A 11 9.24 7.26 -18.39
N VAL A 12 8.78 6.14 -17.83
CA VAL A 12 7.99 5.13 -18.54
C VAL A 12 6.60 5.06 -17.92
N LEU A 13 5.54 4.92 -18.71
CA LEU A 13 4.19 4.72 -18.19
C LEU A 13 3.96 3.26 -17.78
N THR A 14 3.25 3.02 -16.67
CA THR A 14 2.82 1.67 -16.26
C THR A 14 1.54 1.24 -16.97
N GLN A 15 1.59 1.22 -18.31
CA GLN A 15 0.54 0.75 -19.21
C GLN A 15 1.16 0.37 -20.56
N PHE A 16 0.40 -0.22 -21.48
CA PHE A 16 0.89 -0.64 -22.80
C PHE A 16 0.49 0.31 -23.94
N THR A 17 -0.46 1.21 -23.73
CA THR A 17 -0.94 2.18 -24.73
C THR A 17 -0.65 3.60 -24.27
N ASP A 18 -0.30 4.50 -25.18
CA ASP A 18 -0.18 5.93 -24.89
C ASP A 18 -0.54 6.76 -26.12
N GLU A 19 -1.29 7.84 -25.88
CA GLU A 19 -1.77 8.74 -26.94
C GLU A 19 -0.81 9.92 -27.18
N GLU A 20 0.12 10.18 -26.25
CA GLU A 20 1.03 11.33 -26.25
C GLU A 20 2.47 10.97 -26.67
N GLY A 21 2.73 9.73 -27.11
CA GLY A 21 4.03 9.28 -27.59
C GLY A 21 5.10 9.04 -26.51
N ARG A 22 4.72 8.92 -25.24
CA ARG A 22 5.60 8.56 -24.12
C ARG A 22 5.97 7.08 -24.17
N ALA A 23 7.13 6.75 -23.61
CA ALA A 23 7.56 5.36 -23.42
C ALA A 23 6.60 4.61 -22.49
N THR A 24 6.31 3.36 -22.81
CA THR A 24 5.36 2.49 -22.09
C THR A 24 5.99 1.13 -21.80
N LEU A 25 5.25 0.25 -21.11
CA LEU A 25 5.73 -1.11 -20.81
C LEU A 25 6.00 -1.94 -22.09
N LYS A 26 5.33 -1.59 -23.21
CA LYS A 26 5.48 -2.29 -24.49
C LYS A 26 6.91 -2.21 -25.04
N ASP A 27 7.63 -1.14 -24.71
CA ASP A 27 8.96 -0.87 -25.24
C ASP A 27 10.02 -1.75 -24.56
N PHE A 28 9.67 -2.38 -23.44
CA PHE A 28 10.57 -3.21 -22.64
C PHE A 28 10.13 -4.67 -22.56
N VAL A 29 8.84 -4.95 -22.69
CA VAL A 29 8.28 -6.30 -22.51
C VAL A 29 7.55 -6.73 -23.79
N PRO A 30 8.19 -7.46 -24.71
CA PRO A 30 7.60 -7.96 -25.95
C PRO A 30 6.76 -9.22 -25.72
N VAL A 31 5.95 -9.22 -24.66
CA VAL A 31 5.07 -10.33 -24.30
C VAL A 31 3.63 -9.87 -24.45
N PRO A 32 2.83 -10.51 -25.32
CA PRO A 32 1.43 -10.12 -25.51
C PRO A 32 0.56 -10.56 -24.33
N ASP A 33 -0.59 -9.90 -24.20
CA ASP A 33 -1.71 -10.25 -23.31
C ASP A 33 -1.40 -10.32 -21.81
N ILE A 34 -0.37 -9.58 -21.36
CA ILE A 34 -0.04 -9.39 -19.94
C ILE A 34 -0.39 -7.97 -19.48
N TYR A 35 -0.74 -7.83 -18.21
CA TYR A 35 -1.18 -6.57 -17.63
C TYR A 35 -0.46 -6.28 -16.31
N PRO A 36 -0.18 -5.01 -15.99
CA PRO A 36 0.47 -4.67 -14.74
C PRO A 36 -0.43 -4.94 -13.53
N VAL A 37 0.17 -5.45 -12.46
CA VAL A 37 -0.45 -5.61 -11.15
C VAL A 37 -0.22 -4.33 -10.35
N GLY A 38 -1.25 -3.49 -10.31
CA GLY A 38 -1.14 -2.13 -9.78
C GLY A 38 -0.38 -1.21 -10.72
N ARG A 39 0.06 -0.06 -10.19
CA ARG A 39 0.76 0.97 -10.98
C ARG A 39 2.00 1.48 -10.24
N LEU A 40 2.96 1.97 -11.00
CA LEU A 40 4.03 2.82 -10.52
C LEU A 40 3.91 4.18 -11.25
N ASP A 41 4.24 5.28 -10.57
CA ASP A 41 4.13 6.59 -11.20
C ASP A 41 5.15 6.73 -12.35
N TYR A 42 4.85 7.57 -13.33
CA TYR A 42 5.71 7.85 -14.49
C TYR A 42 7.15 8.21 -14.07
N ASP A 43 7.26 9.04 -13.04
CA ASP A 43 8.50 9.55 -12.46
C ASP A 43 9.15 8.61 -11.42
N SER A 44 8.71 7.35 -11.33
CA SER A 44 9.19 6.39 -10.33
C SER A 44 9.73 5.12 -11.02
N GLU A 45 10.64 4.43 -10.35
CA GLU A 45 11.45 3.35 -10.92
C GLU A 45 11.27 2.03 -10.15
N GLY A 46 11.59 0.90 -10.78
CA GLY A 46 11.69 -0.38 -10.09
C GLY A 46 10.56 -1.36 -10.40
N LEU A 47 10.34 -2.28 -9.48
CA LEU A 47 9.57 -3.51 -9.68
C LEU A 47 8.13 -3.24 -10.07
N VAL A 48 7.75 -3.75 -11.23
CA VAL A 48 6.36 -3.91 -11.68
C VAL A 48 6.13 -5.39 -11.98
N LEU A 49 5.13 -5.97 -11.33
CA LEU A 49 4.66 -7.32 -11.65
C LEU A 49 3.65 -7.25 -12.81
N LEU A 50 3.79 -8.13 -13.78
CA LEU A 50 2.97 -8.26 -14.98
C LEU A 50 2.43 -9.69 -15.06
N THR A 51 1.15 -9.86 -15.37
CA THR A 51 0.55 -11.19 -15.55
C THR A 51 -0.68 -11.18 -16.43
N ASP A 52 -0.99 -12.34 -17.04
CA ASP A 52 -2.25 -12.65 -17.71
C ASP A 52 -3.29 -13.28 -16.73
N ASP A 53 -2.90 -13.59 -15.50
CA ASP A 53 -3.75 -14.16 -14.45
C ASP A 53 -4.60 -13.07 -13.79
N LYS A 54 -5.80 -12.87 -14.32
CA LYS A 54 -6.77 -11.88 -13.82
C LYS A 54 -7.15 -12.08 -12.35
N ALA A 55 -7.19 -13.33 -11.89
CA ALA A 55 -7.58 -13.65 -10.51
C ALA A 55 -6.48 -13.21 -9.55
N LEU A 56 -5.22 -13.53 -9.87
CA LEU A 56 -4.08 -13.09 -9.08
C LEU A 56 -3.92 -11.56 -9.15
N GLN A 57 -4.08 -10.95 -10.32
CA GLN A 57 -4.01 -9.49 -10.49
C GLN A 57 -5.00 -8.75 -9.57
N HIS A 58 -6.25 -9.21 -9.52
CA HIS A 58 -7.28 -8.64 -8.64
C HIS A 58 -6.88 -8.79 -7.16
N ARG A 59 -6.46 -9.98 -6.74
CA ARG A 59 -6.07 -10.23 -5.34
C ARG A 59 -4.85 -9.40 -4.93
N LEU A 60 -3.80 -9.36 -5.74
CA LEU A 60 -2.59 -8.63 -5.42
C LEU A 60 -2.78 -7.09 -5.40
N SER A 61 -3.76 -6.59 -6.15
CA SER A 61 -4.10 -5.16 -6.20
C SER A 61 -5.06 -4.73 -5.09
N ASP A 62 -5.80 -5.66 -4.49
CA ASP A 62 -6.78 -5.37 -3.44
C ASP A 62 -6.05 -5.06 -2.11
N PRO A 63 -6.31 -3.88 -1.50
CA PRO A 63 -5.72 -3.49 -0.22
C PRO A 63 -5.95 -4.50 0.93
N LYS A 64 -6.99 -5.35 0.85
CA LYS A 64 -7.30 -6.36 1.88
C LYS A 64 -6.19 -7.37 2.10
N PHE A 65 -5.44 -7.71 1.05
CA PHE A 65 -4.34 -8.68 1.14
C PHE A 65 -3.06 -8.08 1.74
N LYS A 66 -3.05 -6.75 1.96
CA LYS A 66 -2.00 -6.00 2.68
C LYS A 66 -0.57 -6.31 2.21
N ILE A 67 -0.39 -6.60 0.93
CA ILE A 67 0.92 -6.94 0.39
C ILE A 67 1.86 -5.76 0.51
N GLU A 68 2.90 -5.95 1.31
CA GLU A 68 3.91 -4.95 1.62
C GLU A 68 4.73 -4.62 0.37
N LYS A 69 4.95 -3.33 0.15
CA LYS A 69 5.76 -2.79 -0.95
C LYS A 69 6.88 -2.01 -0.31
N THR A 70 8.11 -2.37 -0.64
CA THR A 70 9.31 -1.69 -0.14
C THR A 70 9.72 -0.63 -1.14
N TYR A 71 10.01 0.57 -0.64
CA TYR A 71 10.48 1.70 -1.43
C TYR A 71 11.81 2.20 -0.85
N TRP A 72 12.77 2.46 -1.73
CA TRP A 72 13.92 3.30 -1.43
C TRP A 72 13.65 4.70 -1.95
N VAL A 73 13.78 5.68 -1.06
CA VAL A 73 13.37 7.06 -1.30
C VAL A 73 14.55 7.97 -1.04
N GLN A 74 15.10 8.56 -2.08
CA GLN A 74 16.07 9.64 -1.92
C GLN A 74 15.30 10.92 -1.62
N VAL A 75 15.65 11.60 -0.54
CA VAL A 75 15.00 12.84 -0.09
C VAL A 75 15.99 14.01 -0.03
N ASP A 76 15.45 15.22 -0.16
CA ASP A 76 16.20 16.48 0.04
C ASP A 76 16.35 16.73 1.55
N GLY A 77 17.57 16.59 2.08
CA GLY A 77 17.87 16.65 3.51
C GLY A 77 18.08 15.29 4.18
N ILE A 78 18.25 15.33 5.51
CA ILE A 78 18.37 14.16 6.38
C ILE A 78 17.17 14.15 7.35
N PRO A 79 16.22 13.22 7.21
CA PRO A 79 15.08 13.11 8.11
C PRO A 79 15.47 12.94 9.57
N THR A 80 14.83 13.70 10.45
CA THR A 80 15.02 13.55 11.90
C THR A 80 14.33 12.30 12.43
N ALA A 81 14.67 11.90 13.66
CA ALA A 81 14.01 10.76 14.32
C ALA A 81 12.50 10.98 14.47
N GLU A 82 12.09 12.22 14.75
CA GLU A 82 10.70 12.64 14.86
C GLU A 82 9.98 12.52 13.52
N ALA A 83 10.60 13.00 12.43
CA ALA A 83 10.03 12.88 11.08
C ALA A 83 9.84 11.42 10.67
N LEU A 84 10.81 10.54 10.97
CA LEU A 84 10.66 9.10 10.74
C LEU A 84 9.55 8.48 11.59
N GLU A 85 9.38 8.93 12.83
CA GLU A 85 8.31 8.46 13.71
C GLU A 85 6.92 8.91 13.24
N GLU A 86 6.79 10.13 12.73
CA GLU A 86 5.56 10.61 12.09
C GLU A 86 5.19 9.74 10.88
N LEU A 87 6.17 9.41 10.01
CA LEU A 87 5.96 8.49 8.90
C LEU A 87 5.46 7.11 9.37
N ARG A 88 6.02 6.58 10.47
CA ARG A 88 5.62 5.28 11.02
C ARG A 88 4.18 5.28 11.55
N ARG A 89 3.79 6.36 12.25
CA ARG A 89 2.43 6.54 12.79
C ARG A 89 1.37 6.85 11.72
N GLY A 90 1.83 7.27 10.55
CA GLY A 90 0.99 7.70 9.45
C GLY A 90 0.71 9.20 9.49
N VAL A 91 0.77 9.82 8.33
CA VAL A 91 0.72 11.28 8.15
C VAL A 91 -0.51 11.69 7.34
N MET A 92 -0.91 12.95 7.45
CA MET A 92 -2.03 13.49 6.66
C MET A 92 -1.57 13.80 5.24
N ILE A 93 -2.17 13.15 4.24
CA ILE A 93 -1.96 13.44 2.81
C ILE A 93 -3.31 13.60 2.12
N LYS A 94 -3.52 14.67 1.35
CA LYS A 94 -4.80 14.94 0.67
C LYS A 94 -6.03 14.72 1.58
N ASN A 95 -6.01 15.31 2.77
CA ASN A 95 -7.09 15.21 3.77
C ASN A 95 -7.40 13.77 4.25
N THR A 96 -6.50 12.81 4.02
CA THR A 96 -6.62 11.43 4.48
C THR A 96 -5.39 11.05 5.28
N LYS A 97 -5.57 10.46 6.47
CA LYS A 97 -4.45 9.90 7.23
C LYS A 97 -3.99 8.60 6.58
N THR A 98 -2.70 8.46 6.33
CA THR A 98 -2.17 7.17 5.84
C THR A 98 -2.27 6.11 6.92
N ALA A 99 -2.35 4.84 6.51
CA ALA A 99 -2.03 3.73 7.41
C ALA A 99 -0.60 3.86 7.96
N SER A 100 -0.31 3.13 9.04
CA SER A 100 1.04 3.00 9.56
C SER A 100 1.98 2.42 8.50
N ALA A 101 3.24 2.82 8.58
CA ALA A 101 4.30 2.39 7.69
C ALA A 101 5.51 1.93 8.50
N LYS A 102 6.43 1.19 7.85
CA LYS A 102 7.79 1.08 8.35
C LYS A 102 8.61 2.15 7.64
N ALA A 103 9.36 2.94 8.40
CA ALA A 103 10.24 3.98 7.87
C ALA A 103 11.56 3.99 8.64
N SER A 104 12.67 3.94 7.91
CA SER A 104 14.03 3.97 8.48
C SER A 104 14.99 4.64 7.51
N LEU A 105 15.91 5.44 8.05
CA LEU A 105 17.06 5.93 7.29
C LEU A 105 17.93 4.74 6.89
N LEU A 106 18.40 4.70 5.64
CA LEU A 106 19.42 3.74 5.22
C LEU A 106 20.79 4.24 5.70
N ALA A 107 21.56 3.34 6.29
CA ALA A 107 22.90 3.67 6.78
C ALA A 107 23.87 4.03 5.64
N GLU A 108 23.68 3.39 4.49
CA GLU A 108 24.46 3.59 3.28
C GLU A 108 23.53 3.85 2.09
N GLU A 109 24.03 4.55 1.08
CA GLU A 109 23.31 4.73 -0.17
C GLU A 109 23.15 3.37 -0.87
N PRO A 110 21.92 2.99 -1.29
CA PRO A 110 21.72 1.72 -1.97
C PRO A 110 22.44 1.73 -3.31
N LEU A 111 23.07 0.60 -3.66
CA LEU A 111 23.64 0.39 -4.98
C LEU A 111 22.51 0.30 -6.01
N VAL A 112 22.29 1.39 -6.74
CA VAL A 112 21.23 1.52 -7.75
C VAL A 112 21.82 2.03 -9.04
N TRP A 113 21.21 1.64 -10.16
CA TRP A 113 21.61 2.10 -11.49
C TRP A 113 21.57 3.63 -11.61
N GLU A 114 22.36 4.15 -12.54
CA GLU A 114 22.29 5.55 -12.93
C GLU A 114 20.94 5.86 -13.58
N ARG A 115 20.37 7.00 -13.21
CA ARG A 115 19.09 7.46 -13.78
C ARG A 115 19.36 8.17 -15.10
N SER A 116 18.51 7.90 -16.10
CA SER A 116 18.61 8.51 -17.44
C SER A 116 18.61 10.04 -17.45
N LYS A 117 17.91 10.66 -16.49
CA LYS A 117 17.95 12.10 -16.25
C LYS A 117 18.57 12.39 -14.88
N PRO A 118 19.56 13.31 -14.80
CA PRO A 118 20.15 13.70 -13.54
C PRO A 118 19.11 14.20 -12.55
N ILE A 119 19.33 13.87 -11.29
CA ILE A 119 18.51 14.33 -10.18
C ILE A 119 18.89 15.78 -9.91
N ARG A 120 17.90 16.67 -9.93
CA ARG A 120 18.13 18.07 -9.52
C ARG A 120 18.15 18.11 -8.01
N PHE A 121 19.29 18.49 -7.43
CA PHE A 121 19.45 18.72 -6.00
C PHE A 121 20.19 20.04 -5.75
N ARG A 122 20.05 20.56 -4.54
CA ARG A 122 20.77 21.76 -4.10
C ARG A 122 22.13 21.30 -3.58
N LYS A 123 23.24 21.78 -4.18
CA LYS A 123 24.60 21.35 -3.82
C LYS A 123 24.91 21.50 -2.33
N ASP A 124 24.33 22.52 -1.70
CA ASP A 124 24.58 22.85 -0.30
C ASP A 124 23.68 22.10 0.69
N ILE A 125 22.78 21.23 0.19
CA ILE A 125 21.87 20.45 1.03
C ILE A 125 22.19 18.97 0.84
N PRO A 126 22.49 18.23 1.93
CA PRO A 126 22.74 16.81 1.83
C PRO A 126 21.47 16.09 1.36
N THR A 127 21.64 15.00 0.61
CA THR A 127 20.57 14.06 0.33
C THR A 127 20.75 12.80 1.16
N SER A 128 19.65 12.14 1.50
CA SER A 128 19.69 10.85 2.18
C SER A 128 18.68 9.88 1.62
N TRP A 129 18.86 8.60 1.93
CA TRP A 129 17.96 7.53 1.50
C TRP A 129 17.16 6.98 2.67
N VAL A 130 15.86 6.82 2.46
CA VAL A 130 14.92 6.26 3.42
C VAL A 130 14.29 5.00 2.83
N GLU A 131 14.27 3.91 3.59
CA GLU A 131 13.43 2.76 3.30
C GLU A 131 12.02 2.99 3.87
N ILE A 132 11.02 2.90 3.00
CA ILE A 132 9.60 2.98 3.41
C ILE A 132 8.88 1.71 2.95
N LYS A 133 8.24 1.01 3.88
CA LYS A 133 7.38 -0.15 3.57
C LYS A 133 5.92 0.16 3.87
N ILE A 134 5.07 0.00 2.86
CA ILE A 134 3.64 0.25 2.95
C ILE A 134 2.84 -0.87 2.27
N SER A 135 1.69 -1.21 2.84
CA SER A 135 0.72 -2.11 2.20
C SER A 135 -0.36 -1.35 1.41
N GLN A 136 -0.57 -0.09 1.76
CA GLN A 136 -1.46 0.87 1.10
C GLN A 136 -0.94 1.26 -0.31
N GLY A 137 -1.84 1.65 -1.21
CA GLY A 137 -1.51 2.05 -2.59
C GLY A 137 -2.17 3.34 -3.05
N MET A 138 -2.11 4.43 -2.27
CA MET A 138 -2.66 5.72 -2.71
C MET A 138 -1.79 6.35 -3.81
N ASN A 139 -2.39 7.10 -4.74
CA ASN A 139 -1.67 7.79 -5.80
C ASN A 139 -0.57 8.70 -5.22
N ARG A 140 0.68 8.57 -5.67
CA ARG A 140 1.86 9.33 -5.19
C ARG A 140 2.06 9.30 -3.67
N GLN A 141 1.61 8.25 -2.99
CA GLN A 141 1.58 8.19 -1.52
C GLN A 141 2.93 8.49 -0.88
N VAL A 142 3.97 7.73 -1.24
CA VAL A 142 5.31 7.84 -0.62
C VAL A 142 5.90 9.23 -0.80
N ARG A 143 5.73 9.82 -1.99
CA ARG A 143 6.16 11.19 -2.28
C ARG A 143 5.44 12.23 -1.44
N ARG A 144 4.13 12.05 -1.21
CA ARG A 144 3.35 12.94 -0.33
C ARG A 144 3.70 12.74 1.13
N MET A 145 3.96 11.51 1.56
CA MET A 145 4.33 11.21 2.94
C MET A 145 5.63 11.91 3.33
N THR A 146 6.68 11.75 2.52
CA THR A 146 7.99 12.37 2.79
C THR A 146 7.94 13.90 2.69
N ALA A 147 7.19 14.45 1.73
CA ALA A 147 6.94 15.89 1.66
C ALA A 147 6.17 16.43 2.88
N ALA A 148 5.21 15.67 3.42
CA ALA A 148 4.41 16.09 4.59
C ALA A 148 5.25 16.24 5.86
N VAL A 149 6.34 15.48 5.98
CA VAL A 149 7.30 15.58 7.11
C VAL A 149 8.48 16.50 6.79
N GLY A 150 8.43 17.28 5.70
CA GLY A 150 9.43 18.29 5.37
C GLY A 150 10.61 17.83 4.50
N PHE A 151 10.59 16.59 3.99
CA PHE A 151 11.70 16.00 3.21
C PHE A 151 11.22 15.53 1.82
N PRO A 152 11.04 16.43 0.84
CA PRO A 152 10.52 16.07 -0.49
C PRO A 152 11.34 14.98 -1.19
N THR A 153 10.65 14.07 -1.88
CA THR A 153 11.29 12.97 -2.64
C THR A 153 11.96 13.48 -3.92
N LEU A 154 13.24 13.17 -4.07
CA LEU A 154 14.06 13.39 -5.27
C LEU A 154 14.03 12.18 -6.22
N ARG A 155 14.12 10.97 -5.67
CA ARG A 155 14.08 9.69 -6.41
C ARG A 155 13.28 8.65 -5.64
N LEU A 156 12.51 7.85 -6.36
CA LEU A 156 11.68 6.81 -5.78
C LEU A 156 11.86 5.51 -6.55
N ILE A 157 12.41 4.50 -5.88
CA ILE A 157 12.62 3.17 -6.43
C ILE A 157 11.81 2.17 -5.60
N ARG A 158 11.06 1.29 -6.25
CA ARG A 158 10.40 0.14 -5.61
C ARG A 158 11.23 -1.12 -5.85
N PRO A 159 12.18 -1.49 -4.99
CA PRO A 159 12.98 -2.71 -5.18
C PRO A 159 12.20 -4.00 -4.99
N ALA A 160 11.10 -3.99 -4.21
CA ALA A 160 10.41 -5.23 -3.82
C ALA A 160 8.90 -5.07 -3.64
N ILE A 161 8.18 -6.17 -3.93
CA ILE A 161 6.75 -6.35 -3.64
C ILE A 161 6.59 -7.73 -2.98
N GLY A 162 6.23 -7.75 -1.70
CA GLY A 162 6.12 -8.98 -0.93
C GLY A 162 7.40 -9.82 -1.03
N PRO A 163 7.33 -11.06 -1.57
CA PRO A 163 8.49 -11.95 -1.68
C PRO A 163 9.36 -11.66 -2.92
N LEU A 164 8.90 -10.78 -3.83
CA LEU A 164 9.61 -10.48 -5.07
C LEU A 164 10.60 -9.34 -4.85
N SER A 165 11.79 -9.48 -5.41
CA SER A 165 12.85 -8.48 -5.42
C SER A 165 13.45 -8.33 -6.82
N LEU A 166 13.93 -7.13 -7.15
CA LEU A 166 14.66 -6.86 -8.39
C LEU A 166 16.01 -7.58 -8.46
N GLY A 167 16.67 -7.82 -7.31
CA GLY A 167 18.04 -8.32 -7.31
C GLY A 167 18.96 -7.40 -8.11
N GLU A 168 19.66 -7.95 -9.09
CA GLU A 168 20.65 -7.24 -9.92
C GLU A 168 20.08 -6.69 -11.24
N MET A 169 18.77 -6.85 -11.48
CA MET A 169 18.13 -6.45 -12.73
C MET A 169 18.31 -4.96 -13.03
N GLN A 170 18.81 -4.64 -14.22
CA GLN A 170 18.97 -3.28 -14.71
C GLN A 170 17.65 -2.69 -15.23
N PRO A 171 17.53 -1.35 -15.33
CA PRO A 171 16.32 -0.73 -15.88
C PRO A 171 15.98 -1.25 -17.26
N GLY A 172 14.71 -1.62 -17.45
CA GLY A 172 14.18 -2.14 -18.71
C GLY A 172 14.31 -3.65 -18.83
N GLU A 173 15.11 -4.30 -17.98
CA GLU A 173 15.16 -5.76 -17.93
C GLU A 173 13.90 -6.32 -17.31
N TYR A 174 13.43 -7.42 -17.89
CA TYR A 174 12.35 -8.21 -17.35
C TYR A 174 12.76 -9.68 -17.29
N ARG A 175 12.14 -10.43 -16.39
CA ARG A 175 12.28 -11.89 -16.32
C ARG A 175 10.98 -12.53 -15.91
N GLU A 176 10.83 -13.80 -16.25
CA GLU A 176 9.78 -14.62 -15.68
C GLU A 176 10.06 -14.92 -14.20
N LEU A 177 8.99 -15.07 -13.42
CA LEU A 177 9.08 -15.55 -12.06
C LEU A 177 9.37 -17.05 -12.04
N THR A 178 10.15 -17.48 -11.06
CA THR A 178 10.34 -18.90 -10.79
C THR A 178 9.04 -19.51 -10.23
N ALA A 179 8.90 -20.83 -10.34
CA ALA A 179 7.75 -21.54 -9.74
C ALA A 179 7.61 -21.24 -8.24
N GLU A 180 8.73 -21.19 -7.51
CA GLU A 180 8.74 -20.86 -6.09
C GLU A 180 8.25 -19.44 -5.79
N GLU A 181 8.64 -18.45 -6.62
CA GLU A 181 8.17 -17.07 -6.47
C GLU A 181 6.66 -16.97 -6.72
N VAL A 182 6.15 -17.69 -7.72
CA VAL A 182 4.72 -17.77 -8.03
C VAL A 182 3.94 -18.41 -6.87
N ASP A 183 4.45 -19.49 -6.28
CA ASP A 183 3.82 -20.17 -5.14
C ASP A 183 3.81 -19.30 -3.89
N LYS A 184 4.91 -18.58 -3.61
CA LYS A 184 4.98 -17.58 -2.53
C LYS A 184 3.95 -16.46 -2.75
N LEU A 185 3.78 -15.95 -3.97
CA LEU A 185 2.75 -14.95 -4.27
C LEU A 185 1.33 -15.49 -4.07
N LYS A 186 1.05 -16.71 -4.55
CA LYS A 186 -0.27 -17.32 -4.43
C LYS A 186 -0.64 -17.57 -2.98
N SER A 187 0.31 -18.06 -2.16
CA SER A 187 0.07 -18.33 -0.73
C SER A 187 -0.27 -17.06 0.06
N LEU A 188 0.33 -15.91 -0.25
CA LEU A 188 -0.03 -14.61 0.36
C LEU A 188 -1.49 -14.20 0.07
N THR A 189 -2.04 -14.64 -1.06
CA THR A 189 -3.42 -14.34 -1.43
C THR A 189 -4.44 -15.42 -1.04
N ALA A 190 -3.98 -16.61 -0.62
CA ALA A 190 -4.87 -17.69 -0.20
C ALA A 190 -5.33 -17.54 1.26
N GLY A 191 -4.45 -17.00 2.13
CA GLY A 191 -4.64 -16.94 3.59
C GLY A 191 -5.70 -15.96 4.11
N SER A 192 -6.26 -15.08 3.29
CA SER A 192 -7.37 -14.19 3.68
C SER A 192 -8.76 -14.85 3.59
N SER A 193 -8.79 -16.16 3.32
CA SER A 193 -10.00 -16.98 3.19
C SER A 193 -10.29 -17.78 4.48
N PHE A 194 -10.13 -17.23 5.68
CA PHE A 194 -10.63 -17.87 6.91
C PHE A 194 -11.24 -16.85 7.87
N GLY A 195 -12.48 -16.47 7.53
CA GLY A 195 -13.46 -15.88 8.41
C GLY A 195 -14.76 -16.67 8.34
N THR A 196 -14.69 -18.01 8.44
CA THR A 196 -15.87 -18.85 8.68
C THR A 196 -15.69 -19.49 10.05
N GLY A 197 -16.41 -18.94 11.04
CA GLY A 197 -16.50 -19.54 12.37
C GLY A 197 -17.13 -20.93 12.27
N SER A 198 -16.30 -21.96 12.31
CA SER A 198 -16.73 -23.32 12.67
C SER A 198 -17.04 -23.32 14.16
N ARG A 199 -18.33 -23.24 14.51
CA ARG A 199 -18.83 -23.65 15.84
C ARG A 199 -18.56 -25.16 15.98
N PRO A 200 -17.92 -25.64 17.04
CA PRO A 200 -17.85 -27.07 17.31
C PRO A 200 -19.26 -27.60 17.64
N LYS A 201 -19.68 -28.66 16.96
CA LYS A 201 -20.83 -29.48 17.37
C LYS A 201 -20.46 -30.23 18.65
N GLY A 202 -20.95 -29.75 19.79
CA GLY A 202 -20.98 -30.51 21.04
C GLY A 202 -22.36 -31.13 21.24
N LEU A 203 -22.43 -32.46 21.11
CA LEU A 203 -23.59 -33.28 21.43
C LEU A 203 -23.60 -33.60 22.95
N GLY A 204 -24.75 -33.36 23.60
CA GLY A 204 -25.31 -34.23 24.64
C GLY A 204 -24.83 -34.06 26.08
N GLY A 205 -25.76 -33.64 26.96
CA GLY A 205 -25.64 -33.86 28.41
C GLY A 205 -26.44 -32.89 29.29
N SER A 206 -27.76 -33.05 29.34
CA SER A 206 -28.59 -32.39 30.37
C SER A 206 -28.47 -33.09 31.72
N PRO A 207 -28.46 -32.35 32.84
CA PRO A 207 -29.12 -32.79 34.05
C PRO A 207 -30.26 -31.85 34.48
N LYS A 208 -31.32 -32.46 35.03
CA LYS A 208 -32.57 -31.85 35.51
C LYS A 208 -32.43 -31.19 36.89
N ARG A 209 -33.26 -30.13 37.07
CA ARG A 209 -34.05 -29.70 38.26
C ARG A 209 -33.35 -28.98 39.44
N PRO A 210 -34.08 -28.27 40.34
CA PRO A 210 -35.52 -27.90 40.34
C PRO A 210 -35.86 -26.42 40.68
N SER A 211 -37.16 -26.14 40.51
CA SER A 211 -38.06 -25.05 40.94
C SER A 211 -37.74 -24.15 42.14
N GLY A 212 -38.05 -22.86 42.00
CA GLY A 212 -38.35 -21.92 43.09
C GLY A 212 -38.79 -20.53 42.59
N ALA A 213 -40.07 -20.18 42.76
CA ALA A 213 -40.67 -18.84 42.59
C ALA A 213 -40.26 -17.90 43.78
N PRO A 214 -40.62 -16.59 43.88
CA PRO A 214 -41.71 -15.88 43.20
C PRO A 214 -41.44 -14.41 42.76
N LYS A 215 -42.50 -13.82 42.20
CA LYS A 215 -42.68 -12.48 41.60
C LYS A 215 -42.68 -11.31 42.62
N SER A 216 -42.17 -10.15 42.20
CA SER A 216 -42.66 -8.79 42.57
C SER A 216 -42.36 -7.84 41.39
N LYS A 217 -43.36 -7.28 40.69
CA LYS A 217 -44.17 -6.06 40.93
C LYS A 217 -43.37 -4.74 41.00
N GLY A 218 -43.71 -3.84 40.06
CA GLY A 218 -43.40 -2.40 40.06
C GLY A 218 -42.19 -2.08 39.19
N GLY A 219 -42.22 -1.21 38.18
CA GLY A 219 -43.19 -0.20 37.79
C GLY A 219 -42.40 1.05 37.41
N ARG A 220 -42.53 1.52 36.17
CA ARG A 220 -42.74 2.93 35.78
C ARG A 220 -42.52 3.13 34.28
N HIS A 221 -43.64 3.45 33.65
CA HIS A 221 -43.79 4.30 32.48
C HIS A 221 -42.83 5.50 32.51
N TYR A 222 -42.12 5.75 31.42
CA TYR A 222 -41.83 7.11 30.98
C TYR A 222 -42.19 7.19 29.51
N ASP A 223 -43.33 7.82 29.25
CA ASP A 223 -43.79 8.13 27.91
C ASP A 223 -43.54 9.62 27.65
N SER A 224 -43.29 9.85 26.37
CA SER A 224 -43.10 11.04 25.58
C SER A 224 -43.77 12.37 25.99
N ARG A 225 -43.18 13.43 25.40
CA ARG A 225 -43.76 14.73 24.96
C ARG A 225 -43.30 15.93 25.77
N ASN A 226 -43.20 17.15 25.23
CA ASN A 226 -43.12 17.72 23.88
C ASN A 226 -42.92 19.23 24.13
N ASN A 227 -42.40 19.93 23.12
CA ASN A 227 -42.82 21.27 22.70
C ASN A 227 -42.19 22.56 23.29
N SER A 228 -41.84 23.41 22.30
CA SER A 228 -42.04 24.87 22.20
C SER A 228 -41.21 25.87 22.99
N SER A 229 -40.41 26.67 22.26
CA SER A 229 -40.48 28.15 22.14
C SER A 229 -39.22 28.61 21.37
N ARG A 230 -39.26 29.13 20.13
CA ARG A 230 -39.77 30.42 19.59
C ARG A 230 -39.10 31.67 20.19
N ARG A 231 -38.17 32.30 19.45
CA ARG A 231 -37.96 33.76 19.18
C ARG A 231 -36.59 33.96 18.49
N LYS A 232 -36.51 34.36 17.21
CA LYS A 232 -36.52 35.72 16.59
C LYS A 232 -35.22 36.55 16.77
N ARG A 233 -34.53 36.77 15.62
CA ARG A 233 -33.86 37.97 15.06
C ARG A 233 -32.94 38.83 15.94
N SER A 234 -31.75 39.16 15.43
CA SER A 234 -31.43 40.49 14.83
C SER A 234 -29.95 40.60 14.43
N ASP A 235 -29.70 41.50 13.48
CA ASP A 235 -28.45 41.85 12.81
C ASP A 235 -27.32 42.31 13.74
N ARG A 236 -26.07 41.96 13.37
CA ARG A 236 -24.95 42.88 13.12
C ARG A 236 -23.73 42.10 12.63
#